data_AF-A0A523P1X6-F1
#
_entry.id   AF-A0A523P1X6-F1
#
_cell.length_a   1.000
_cell.length_b   1.000
_cell.length_c   1.000
_cell.angle_alpha   90.00
_cell.angle_beta   90.00
_cell.angle_gamma   90.00
#
_symmetry.space_group_name_H-M   'P 1'
#
loop_
_entity.id
_entity.type
_entity.pdbx_description
1 polymer ?
#
loop_
_entity_poly.entity_id
_entity_poly.type
_entity_poly.pdbx_seq_one_letter_code
_entity_poly.pdbx_strand_id
1 'polypeptide(L)'
;MNPHTTTLPRFWIGICLVTWGVFTDQIILAIAMAVIAEFGRFSPIKYDLVERHFYRVADLSSVLFAIVAVYQFNEYSIYGIYRILALLPVCVFPLLVAERYSTIGGIPLSALFLSLRRRVRAGLEPERYVGMAFPYVIVCTLAASAGDKPGMYYLASTVILIAGALFTQRIKRYQLSTWALTIGAVTVLAFALHTGVRFAQRQLEDSFLYWVNQFAWFQTDPNRAVTAIGSIGRLKLSDRIRVRVKAPLSTPLP
;
A
#
# COMPACT_ATOMS: atom_id res chain seq x y z
N MET A 1 7.29 -27.88 -21.24
CA MET A 1 7.81 -27.39 -19.94
C MET A 1 6.83 -26.37 -19.42
N ASN A 2 5.86 -26.78 -18.60
CA ASN A 2 4.73 -25.93 -18.24
C ASN A 2 5.25 -24.70 -17.47
N PRO A 3 5.06 -23.46 -17.98
CA PRO A 3 5.42 -22.28 -17.21
C PRO A 3 4.66 -22.38 -15.89
N HIS A 4 5.39 -22.17 -14.79
CA HIS A 4 4.89 -22.26 -13.42
C HIS A 4 3.77 -21.24 -13.20
N THR A 5 2.55 -21.59 -13.64
CA THR A 5 1.32 -20.90 -13.26
C THR A 5 1.10 -21.24 -11.80
N THR A 6 1.68 -20.42 -10.93
CA THR A 6 1.43 -20.49 -9.49
C THR A 6 -0.05 -20.18 -9.30
N THR A 7 -0.84 -21.24 -9.07
CA THR A 7 -2.29 -21.16 -9.07
C THR A 7 -2.77 -20.55 -7.76
N LEU A 8 -3.08 -19.25 -7.78
CA LEU A 8 -3.83 -18.67 -6.68
C LEU A 8 -5.26 -19.26 -6.61
N PRO A 9 -5.87 -19.27 -5.42
CA PRO A 9 -7.25 -19.69 -5.24
C PRO A 9 -8.19 -18.92 -6.18
N ARG A 10 -9.34 -19.53 -6.46
CA ARG A 10 -10.44 -18.84 -7.14
C ARG A 10 -10.83 -17.59 -6.35
N PHE A 11 -11.08 -16.48 -7.06
CA PHE A 11 -11.49 -15.21 -6.48
C PHE A 11 -10.46 -14.45 -5.63
N TRP A 12 -9.22 -14.93 -5.49
CA TRP A 12 -8.23 -14.27 -4.63
C TRP A 12 -7.84 -12.86 -5.11
N ILE A 13 -7.75 -12.68 -6.43
CA ILE A 13 -7.48 -11.37 -7.03
C ILE A 13 -8.68 -10.44 -6.83
N GLY A 14 -9.90 -10.94 -7.04
CA GLY A 14 -11.12 -10.18 -6.74
C GLY A 14 -11.19 -9.72 -5.29
N ILE A 15 -10.93 -10.60 -4.32
CA ILE A 15 -10.90 -10.25 -2.89
C ILE A 15 -9.83 -9.19 -2.61
N CYS A 16 -8.65 -9.34 -3.21
CA CYS A 16 -7.55 -8.39 -3.05
C CYS A 16 -7.90 -7.00 -3.61
N LEU A 17 -8.55 -6.94 -4.78
CA LEU A 17 -9.05 -5.71 -5.40
C LEU A 17 -10.11 -5.03 -4.56
N VAL A 18 -11.11 -5.78 -4.07
CA VAL A 18 -12.15 -5.23 -3.19
C VAL A 18 -11.54 -4.70 -1.91
N THR A 19 -10.59 -5.42 -1.32
CA THR A 19 -9.86 -4.98 -0.13
C THR A 19 -9.17 -3.64 -0.41
N TRP A 20 -8.42 -3.54 -1.51
CA TRP A 20 -7.81 -2.29 -1.95
C TRP A 20 -8.83 -1.14 -2.09
N GLY A 21 -9.95 -1.38 -2.79
CA GLY A 21 -10.99 -0.36 -2.98
C GLY A 21 -11.67 0.06 -1.69
N VAL A 22 -11.78 -0.84 -0.71
CA VAL A 22 -12.20 -0.47 0.64
C VAL A 22 -11.16 0.46 1.26
N PHE A 23 -9.86 0.15 1.23
CA PHE A 23 -8.87 1.01 1.89
C PHE A 23 -8.68 2.39 1.23
N THR A 24 -8.88 2.51 -0.08
CA THR A 24 -8.68 3.75 -0.85
C THR A 24 -9.97 4.51 -1.16
N ASP A 25 -11.11 4.07 -0.61
CA ASP A 25 -12.47 4.59 -0.89
C ASP A 25 -12.88 4.55 -2.38
N GLN A 26 -12.23 3.71 -3.18
CA GLN A 26 -12.55 3.48 -4.60
C GLN A 26 -13.28 2.15 -4.84
N ILE A 27 -14.34 1.90 -4.07
CA ILE A 27 -15.01 0.59 -4.09
C ILE A 27 -15.67 0.27 -5.43
N ILE A 28 -16.25 1.26 -6.11
CA ILE A 28 -16.90 1.09 -7.41
C ILE A 28 -15.87 0.62 -8.46
N LEU A 29 -14.72 1.29 -8.51
CA LEU A 29 -13.64 0.95 -9.43
C LEU A 29 -13.07 -0.45 -9.11
N ALA A 30 -12.88 -0.75 -7.82
CA ALA A 30 -12.41 -2.05 -7.38
C ALA A 30 -13.35 -3.20 -7.78
N ILE A 31 -14.67 -3.03 -7.60
CA ILE A 31 -15.66 -4.03 -8.01
C ILE A 31 -15.63 -4.21 -9.53
N ALA A 32 -15.58 -3.12 -10.30
CA ALA A 32 -15.49 -3.20 -11.76
C ALA A 32 -14.23 -3.97 -12.21
N MET A 33 -13.05 -3.64 -11.65
CA MET A 33 -11.81 -4.36 -11.94
C MET A 33 -11.88 -5.84 -11.51
N ALA A 34 -12.48 -6.12 -10.35
CA ALA A 34 -12.62 -7.49 -9.85
C ALA A 34 -13.50 -8.33 -10.77
N VAL A 35 -14.63 -7.78 -11.24
CA VAL A 35 -15.52 -8.44 -12.20
C VAL A 35 -14.78 -8.72 -13.50
N ILE A 36 -14.08 -7.73 -14.07
CA ILE A 36 -13.33 -7.91 -15.33
C ILE A 36 -12.24 -8.99 -15.19
N ALA A 37 -11.51 -8.99 -14.07
CA ALA A 37 -10.43 -9.95 -13.81
C ALA A 37 -10.94 -11.38 -13.61
N GLU A 38 -12.04 -11.57 -12.88
CA GLU A 38 -12.63 -12.89 -12.66
C GLU A 38 -13.44 -13.37 -13.88
N PHE A 39 -14.06 -12.47 -14.63
CA PHE A 39 -14.76 -12.80 -15.88
C PHE A 39 -13.81 -13.39 -16.93
N GLY A 40 -12.57 -12.89 -16.98
CA GLY A 40 -11.54 -13.44 -17.86
C GLY A 40 -11.17 -14.88 -17.56
N ARG A 41 -11.49 -15.37 -16.35
CA ARG A 41 -11.29 -16.77 -15.98
C ARG A 41 -12.40 -17.69 -16.49
N PHE A 42 -13.63 -17.18 -16.61
CA PHE A 42 -14.79 -17.92 -17.11
C PHE A 42 -14.95 -17.81 -18.63
N SER A 43 -14.41 -16.75 -19.23
CA SER A 43 -14.49 -16.55 -20.66
C SER A 43 -13.65 -17.59 -21.41
N PRO A 44 -14.23 -18.36 -22.36
CA PRO A 44 -13.48 -19.22 -23.26
C PRO A 44 -12.70 -18.40 -24.32
N ILE A 45 -12.93 -17.09 -24.38
CA ILE A 45 -12.28 -16.18 -25.34
C ILE A 45 -10.86 -15.89 -24.85
N LYS A 46 -9.91 -16.71 -25.32
CA LYS A 46 -8.48 -16.45 -25.17
C LYS A 46 -7.95 -15.93 -26.49
N TYR A 47 -7.34 -14.76 -26.46
CA TYR A 47 -6.72 -14.16 -27.63
C TYR A 47 -5.30 -14.69 -27.78
N ASP A 48 -4.95 -15.11 -29.00
CA ASP A 48 -3.57 -15.40 -29.36
C ASP A 48 -2.81 -14.08 -29.56
N LEU A 49 -2.34 -13.52 -28.44
CA LEU A 49 -1.64 -12.25 -28.43
C LEU A 49 -0.21 -12.47 -28.93
N VAL A 50 0.07 -12.01 -30.15
CA VAL A 50 1.43 -11.86 -30.66
C VAL A 50 2.25 -11.00 -29.69
N GLU A 51 3.52 -11.36 -29.44
CA GLU A 51 4.45 -10.68 -28.51
C GLU A 51 4.45 -9.13 -28.62
N ARG A 52 4.23 -8.59 -29.84
CA ARG A 52 4.13 -7.16 -30.10
C ARG A 52 3.00 -6.46 -29.32
N HIS A 53 1.90 -7.15 -29.07
CA HIS A 53 0.76 -6.59 -28.33
C HIS A 53 1.05 -6.47 -26.82
N PHE A 54 1.85 -7.38 -26.24
CA PHE A 54 2.27 -7.28 -24.84
C PHE A 54 3.07 -6.01 -24.56
N TYR A 55 3.97 -5.65 -25.48
CA TYR A 55 4.71 -4.40 -25.36
C TYR A 55 3.81 -3.17 -25.41
N ARG A 56 2.76 -3.16 -26.24
CA ARG A 56 1.82 -2.04 -26.29
C ARG A 56 1.01 -1.91 -25.01
N VAL A 57 0.63 -3.02 -24.38
CA VAL A 57 -0.07 -3.00 -23.08
C VAL A 57 0.86 -2.50 -21.97
N ALA A 58 2.13 -2.91 -21.99
CA ALA A 58 3.14 -2.38 -21.06
C ALA A 58 3.37 -0.88 -21.26
N ASP A 59 3.49 -0.42 -22.51
CA ASP A 59 3.61 1.00 -22.84
C ASP A 59 2.35 1.77 -22.40
N LEU A 60 1.14 1.21 -22.61
CA LEU A 60 -0.13 1.79 -22.14
C LEU A 60 -0.16 1.96 -20.62
N SER A 61 0.27 0.95 -19.86
CA SER A 61 0.35 1.06 -18.40
C SER A 61 1.34 2.12 -17.92
N SER A 62 2.46 2.27 -18.65
CA SER A 62 3.48 3.26 -18.34
C SER A 62 2.98 4.67 -18.64
N VAL A 63 2.27 4.85 -19.75
CA VAL A 63 1.60 6.11 -20.09
C VAL A 63 0.51 6.44 -19.09
N LEU A 64 -0.33 5.47 -18.72
CA LEU A 64 -1.38 5.64 -17.71
C LEU A 64 -0.79 6.06 -16.37
N PHE A 65 0.28 5.41 -15.93
CA PHE A 65 1.01 5.77 -14.72
C PHE A 65 1.57 7.21 -14.80
N ALA A 66 2.17 7.59 -15.93
CA ALA A 66 2.71 8.94 -16.13
C ALA A 66 1.60 10.00 -16.07
N ILE A 67 0.44 9.74 -16.69
CA ILE A 67 -0.72 10.65 -16.64
C ILE A 67 -1.22 10.82 -15.20
N VAL A 68 -1.41 9.71 -14.48
CA VAL A 68 -1.84 9.73 -13.07
C VAL A 68 -0.82 10.49 -12.22
N ALA A 69 0.47 10.25 -12.43
CA ALA A 69 1.54 10.92 -11.69
C ALA A 69 1.53 12.44 -11.91
N VAL A 70 1.47 12.89 -13.17
CA VAL A 70 1.43 14.32 -13.51
C VAL A 70 0.18 14.99 -12.96
N TYR A 71 -0.99 14.37 -13.16
CA TYR A 71 -2.27 14.91 -12.69
C TYR A 71 -2.26 15.08 -11.16
N GLN A 72 -1.86 14.02 -10.45
CA GLN A 72 -1.90 13.98 -8.99
C GLN A 72 -0.84 14.88 -8.34
N PHE A 73 0.33 15.03 -8.96
CA PHE A 73 1.36 15.97 -8.53
C PHE A 73 0.95 17.42 -8.78
N ASN A 74 0.23 17.70 -9.87
CA ASN A 74 -0.29 19.03 -10.16
C ASN A 74 -1.36 19.46 -9.15
N GLU A 75 -2.29 18.57 -8.81
CA GLU A 75 -3.42 18.91 -7.93
C GLU A 75 -3.04 18.92 -6.43
N TYR A 76 -2.11 18.04 -5.98
CA TYR A 76 -1.81 17.87 -4.54
C TYR A 76 -0.32 18.01 -4.18
N SER A 77 0.53 18.45 -5.12
CA SER A 77 1.97 18.66 -4.90
C SER A 77 2.65 17.45 -4.23
N ILE A 78 3.36 17.66 -3.11
CA ILE A 78 4.10 16.63 -2.36
C ILE A 78 3.17 15.53 -1.81
N TYR A 79 1.95 15.87 -1.40
CA TYR A 79 0.97 14.89 -0.89
C TYR A 79 0.42 14.01 -2.01
N GLY A 80 0.65 14.37 -3.28
CA GLY A 80 0.26 13.57 -4.43
C GLY A 80 0.90 12.18 -4.44
N ILE A 81 2.09 12.00 -3.84
CA ILE A 81 2.82 10.72 -3.83
C ILE A 81 1.98 9.58 -3.26
N TYR A 82 1.26 9.81 -2.14
CA TYR A 82 0.40 8.80 -1.53
C TYR A 82 -0.75 8.38 -2.44
N ARG A 83 -1.33 9.33 -3.17
CA ARG A 83 -2.47 9.06 -4.05
C ARG A 83 -2.04 8.42 -5.37
N ILE A 84 -0.84 8.72 -5.85
CA ILE A 84 -0.19 7.96 -6.94
C ILE A 84 0.00 6.50 -6.50
N LEU A 85 0.49 6.27 -5.28
CA LEU A 85 0.65 4.92 -4.73
C LEU A 85 -0.71 4.22 -4.58
N ALA A 86 -1.74 4.93 -4.13
CA ALA A 86 -3.10 4.39 -4.01
C ALA A 86 -3.69 3.95 -5.37
N LEU A 87 -3.37 4.65 -6.46
CA LEU A 87 -3.86 4.37 -7.82
C LEU A 87 -2.97 3.38 -8.61
N LEU A 88 -1.88 2.90 -8.02
CA LEU A 88 -0.96 1.96 -8.66
C LEU A 88 -1.67 0.70 -9.23
N PRO A 89 -2.64 0.06 -8.55
CA PRO A 89 -3.29 -1.14 -9.08
C PRO A 89 -4.08 -0.89 -10.36
N VAL A 90 -4.60 0.33 -10.53
CA VAL A 90 -5.30 0.76 -11.75
C VAL A 90 -4.31 0.86 -12.90
N CYS A 91 -3.14 1.43 -12.65
CA CYS A 91 -2.08 1.58 -13.66
C CYS A 91 -1.59 0.21 -14.17
N VAL A 92 -1.47 -0.76 -13.27
CA VAL A 92 -0.95 -2.10 -13.56
C VAL A 92 -2.05 -3.05 -14.06
N PHE A 93 -3.33 -2.70 -13.88
CA PHE A 93 -4.47 -3.55 -14.25
C PHE A 93 -4.50 -4.01 -15.72
N PRO A 94 -4.16 -3.17 -16.73
CA PRO A 94 -4.13 -3.61 -18.13
C PRO A 94 -3.20 -4.81 -18.37
N LEU A 95 -2.09 -4.92 -17.64
CA LEU A 95 -1.16 -6.04 -17.75
C LEU A 95 -1.76 -7.32 -17.20
N LEU A 96 -2.43 -7.23 -16.05
CA LEU A 96 -3.14 -8.36 -15.47
C LEU A 96 -4.20 -8.91 -16.44
N VAL A 97 -4.97 -8.02 -17.06
CA VAL A 97 -5.98 -8.41 -18.06
C VAL A 97 -5.30 -9.05 -19.27
N ALA A 98 -4.24 -8.46 -19.80
CA ALA A 98 -3.53 -9.00 -20.96
C ALA A 98 -3.00 -10.42 -20.71
N GLU A 99 -2.47 -10.71 -19.52
CA GLU A 99 -2.07 -12.08 -19.17
C GLU A 99 -3.27 -13.02 -19.08
N ARG A 100 -4.34 -12.60 -18.39
CA ARG A 100 -5.52 -13.45 -18.11
C ARG A 100 -6.26 -13.88 -19.36
N TYR A 101 -6.34 -12.99 -20.35
CA TYR A 101 -7.01 -13.24 -21.62
C TYR A 101 -6.05 -13.77 -22.71
N SER A 102 -4.77 -14.00 -22.39
CA SER A 102 -3.80 -14.58 -23.33
C SER A 102 -3.79 -16.11 -23.31
N THR A 103 -3.53 -16.71 -24.47
CA THR A 103 -3.26 -18.14 -24.67
C THR A 103 -1.91 -18.60 -24.08
N ILE A 104 -0.90 -17.71 -24.05
CA ILE A 104 0.50 -18.03 -23.66
C ILE A 104 0.63 -18.22 -22.13
N GLY A 105 -0.26 -17.61 -21.35
CA GLY A 105 -0.36 -17.84 -19.89
C GLY A 105 0.77 -17.21 -19.06
N GLY A 106 1.44 -16.18 -19.56
CA GLY A 106 2.44 -15.41 -18.82
C GLY A 106 2.84 -14.13 -19.56
N ILE A 107 3.33 -13.12 -18.82
CA ILE A 107 3.82 -11.87 -19.40
C ILE A 107 5.34 -12.01 -19.63
N PRO A 108 5.88 -11.65 -20.80
CA PRO A 108 7.32 -11.61 -20.99
C PRO A 108 7.95 -10.59 -20.03
N LEU A 109 8.97 -11.01 -19.27
CA LEU A 109 9.69 -10.18 -18.31
C LEU A 109 10.34 -8.96 -18.99
N SER A 110 10.66 -9.10 -20.28
CA SER A 110 11.16 -8.04 -21.16
C SER A 110 10.17 -6.88 -21.36
N ALA A 111 8.86 -7.13 -21.19
CA ALA A 111 7.83 -6.09 -21.26
C ALA A 111 7.71 -5.28 -19.96
N LEU A 112 8.03 -5.89 -18.81
CA LEU A 112 8.00 -5.21 -17.50
C LEU A 112 9.24 -4.35 -17.27
N PHE A 113 10.42 -4.81 -17.72
CA PHE A 113 11.69 -4.14 -17.48
C PHE A 113 12.32 -3.66 -18.78
N LEU A 114 12.33 -2.35 -18.98
CA LEU A 114 12.93 -1.72 -20.17
C LEU A 114 14.43 -2.06 -20.31
N SER A 115 15.13 -2.21 -19.18
CA SER A 115 16.54 -2.63 -19.13
C SER A 115 16.74 -4.04 -19.69
N LEU A 116 15.82 -4.96 -19.39
CA LEU A 116 15.85 -6.34 -19.86
C LEU A 116 15.40 -6.44 -21.32
N ARG A 117 14.46 -5.59 -21.75
CA ARG A 117 14.02 -5.45 -23.15
C ARG A 117 15.18 -5.27 -24.11
N ARG A 118 16.15 -4.41 -23.75
CA ARG A 118 17.34 -4.15 -24.57
C ARG A 118 18.24 -5.38 -24.68
N ARG A 119 18.43 -6.12 -23.58
CA ARG A 119 19.29 -7.31 -23.53
C ARG A 119 18.68 -8.50 -24.28
N VAL A 120 17.38 -8.73 -24.13
CA VAL A 120 16.66 -9.79 -24.85
C VAL A 120 16.65 -9.49 -26.36
N ARG A 121 16.40 -8.24 -26.78
CA ARG A 121 16.50 -7.84 -28.20
C ARG A 121 17.91 -7.99 -28.78
N ALA A 122 18.93 -7.81 -27.96
CA ALA A 122 20.33 -8.03 -28.34
C ALA A 122 20.74 -9.51 -28.34
N GLY A 123 19.82 -10.44 -28.02
CA GLY A 123 20.10 -11.88 -27.96
C GLY A 123 20.97 -12.31 -26.77
N LEU A 124 21.17 -11.44 -25.78
CA LEU A 124 22.07 -11.69 -24.65
C LEU A 124 21.42 -12.52 -23.53
N GLU A 125 20.09 -12.56 -23.47
CA GLU A 125 19.33 -13.26 -22.43
C GLU A 125 18.09 -13.94 -23.03
N PRO A 126 17.74 -15.16 -22.61
CA PRO A 126 16.51 -15.83 -23.03
C PRO A 126 15.28 -15.14 -22.44
N GLU A 127 14.19 -15.13 -23.19
CA GLU A 127 12.93 -14.56 -22.72
C GLU A 127 12.30 -15.42 -21.62
N ARG A 128 11.98 -14.80 -20.49
CA ARG A 128 11.33 -15.44 -19.35
C ARG A 128 9.92 -14.92 -19.18
N TYR A 129 8.99 -15.81 -18.88
CA TYR A 129 7.59 -15.49 -18.65
C TYR A 129 7.31 -15.54 -17.15
N VAL A 130 6.60 -14.53 -16.64
CA VAL A 130 6.21 -14.45 -15.23
C VAL A 130 4.70 -14.25 -15.13
N GLY A 131 4.08 -14.97 -14.19
CA GLY A 131 2.66 -14.78 -13.88
C GLY A 131 2.43 -13.55 -13.02
N MET A 132 1.47 -12.72 -13.38
CA MET A 132 1.21 -11.42 -12.74
C MET A 132 0.37 -11.56 -11.46
N ALA A 133 -0.20 -12.73 -11.19
CA ALA A 133 -1.15 -12.89 -10.09
C ALA A 133 -0.56 -12.58 -8.70
N PHE A 134 0.66 -13.05 -8.38
CA PHE A 134 1.34 -12.72 -7.12
C PHE A 134 1.83 -11.27 -7.07
N PRO A 135 2.56 -10.76 -8.09
CA PRO A 135 2.95 -9.35 -8.14
C PRO A 135 1.76 -8.39 -7.99
N TYR A 136 0.62 -8.73 -8.59
CA TYR A 136 -0.58 -7.90 -8.50
C TYR A 136 -1.18 -7.86 -7.09
N VAL A 137 -1.17 -8.97 -6.36
CA VAL A 137 -1.56 -8.99 -4.94
C VAL A 137 -0.65 -8.08 -4.11
N ILE A 138 0.68 -8.14 -4.35
CA ILE A 138 1.64 -7.28 -3.66
C ILE A 138 1.35 -5.81 -3.96
N VAL A 139 1.16 -5.46 -5.23
CA VAL A 139 0.80 -4.10 -5.66
C VAL A 139 -0.49 -3.62 -5.01
N CYS A 140 -1.53 -4.44 -4.94
CA CYS A 140 -2.79 -4.09 -4.28
C CYS A 140 -2.62 -3.90 -2.76
N THR A 141 -1.88 -4.78 -2.09
CA THR A 141 -1.61 -4.61 -0.64
C THR A 141 -0.77 -3.36 -0.35
N LEU A 142 0.23 -3.07 -1.19
CA LEU A 142 1.05 -1.87 -1.06
C LEU A 142 0.21 -0.61 -1.30
N ALA A 143 -0.64 -0.61 -2.33
CA ALA A 143 -1.52 0.51 -2.61
C ALA A 143 -2.59 0.72 -1.52
N ALA A 144 -3.09 -0.35 -0.90
CA ALA A 144 -4.02 -0.27 0.22
C ALA A 144 -3.40 0.41 1.46
N SER A 145 -2.07 0.37 1.60
CA SER A 145 -1.36 1.05 2.69
C SER A 145 -1.43 2.59 2.61
N ALA A 146 -1.67 3.13 1.41
CA ALA A 146 -1.81 4.56 1.20
C ALA A 146 -3.20 5.10 1.54
N GLY A 147 -4.12 4.23 1.97
CA GLY A 147 -5.46 4.61 2.42
C GLY A 147 -5.46 5.21 3.84
N ASP A 148 -6.54 5.93 4.16
CA ASP A 148 -6.68 6.67 5.43
C ASP A 148 -7.38 5.85 6.55
N LYS A 149 -7.50 4.53 6.37
CA LYS A 149 -8.25 3.67 7.30
C LYS A 149 -7.39 3.18 8.47
N PRO A 150 -8.01 2.76 9.60
CA PRO A 150 -7.26 2.38 10.79
C PRO A 150 -6.26 1.25 10.52
N GLY A 151 -5.01 1.44 10.97
CA GLY A 151 -3.90 0.54 10.66
C GLY A 151 -4.08 -0.92 11.11
N MET A 152 -4.94 -1.19 12.10
CA MET A 152 -5.23 -2.57 12.54
C MET A 152 -5.99 -3.37 11.46
N TYR A 153 -6.99 -2.76 10.82
CA TYR A 153 -7.74 -3.43 9.75
C TYR A 153 -6.85 -3.70 8.55
N TYR A 154 -5.97 -2.76 8.20
CA TYR A 154 -4.98 -2.92 7.14
C TYR A 154 -4.00 -4.08 7.40
N LEU A 155 -3.49 -4.16 8.64
CA LEU A 155 -2.58 -5.25 9.03
C LEU A 155 -3.30 -6.61 8.95
N ALA A 156 -4.51 -6.70 9.50
CA ALA A 156 -5.30 -7.93 9.46
C ALA A 156 -5.59 -8.38 8.01
N SER A 157 -6.05 -7.47 7.15
CA SER A 157 -6.35 -7.80 5.76
C SER A 157 -5.09 -8.21 4.98
N THR A 158 -3.96 -7.54 5.20
CA THR A 158 -2.70 -7.84 4.55
C THR A 158 -2.17 -9.21 4.96
N VAL A 159 -2.22 -9.53 6.26
CA VAL A 159 -1.85 -10.85 6.78
C VAL A 159 -2.74 -11.94 6.17
N ILE A 160 -4.06 -11.73 6.11
CA ILE A 160 -4.98 -12.70 5.51
C ILE A 160 -4.66 -12.93 4.02
N LEU A 161 -4.44 -11.84 3.25
CA LEU A 161 -4.16 -11.92 1.82
C LEU A 161 -2.83 -12.60 1.50
N ILE A 162 -1.77 -12.25 2.24
CA ILE A 162 -0.43 -12.83 2.03
C ILE A 162 -0.38 -14.26 2.56
N ALA A 163 -0.88 -14.52 3.76
CA ALA A 163 -0.89 -15.86 4.34
C ALA A 163 -1.76 -16.81 3.51
N GLY A 164 -2.93 -16.38 3.04
CA GLY A 164 -3.77 -17.19 2.16
C GLY A 164 -3.11 -17.47 0.80
N ALA A 165 -2.40 -16.50 0.23
CA ALA A 165 -1.62 -16.72 -0.99
C ALA A 165 -0.47 -17.73 -0.75
N LEU A 166 0.29 -17.58 0.34
CA LEU A 166 1.38 -18.50 0.70
C LEU A 166 0.88 -19.89 1.09
N PHE A 167 -0.33 -19.99 1.65
CA PHE A 167 -0.93 -21.27 2.00
C PHE A 167 -1.10 -22.18 0.78
N THR A 168 -1.39 -21.60 -0.39
CA THR A 168 -1.48 -22.39 -1.64
C THR A 168 -0.15 -22.97 -2.12
N GLN A 169 0.96 -22.32 -1.78
CA GLN A 169 2.31 -22.76 -2.11
C GLN A 169 2.95 -23.58 -0.99
N ARG A 170 2.21 -23.88 0.08
CA ARG A 170 2.74 -24.60 1.23
C ARG A 170 3.20 -26.00 0.81
N ILE A 171 4.46 -26.31 1.14
CA ILE A 171 5.00 -27.65 1.00
C ILE A 171 4.26 -28.57 1.99
N LYS A 172 3.53 -29.57 1.46
CA LYS A 172 2.70 -30.50 2.24
C LYS A 172 3.47 -31.32 3.29
N ARG A 173 4.79 -31.37 3.19
CA ARG A 173 5.69 -32.09 4.10
C ARG A 173 5.70 -31.54 5.53
N TYR A 174 5.53 -30.22 5.71
CA TYR A 174 5.60 -29.59 7.02
C TYR A 174 4.24 -29.58 7.70
N GLN A 175 4.21 -29.73 9.02
CA GLN A 175 2.98 -29.67 9.83
C GLN A 175 2.32 -28.29 9.74
N LEU A 176 0.98 -28.26 9.89
CA LEU A 176 0.20 -27.02 9.79
C LEU A 176 0.53 -26.06 10.94
N SER A 177 0.81 -26.61 12.12
CA SER A 177 1.24 -25.87 13.30
C SER A 177 2.51 -25.06 13.06
N THR A 178 3.54 -25.66 12.45
CA THR A 178 4.80 -24.98 12.13
C THR A 178 4.56 -23.80 11.18
N TRP A 179 3.71 -23.98 10.17
CA TRP A 179 3.34 -22.90 9.25
C TRP A 179 2.55 -21.78 9.96
N ALA A 180 1.60 -22.14 10.82
CA ALA A 180 0.83 -21.15 11.56
C ALA A 180 1.71 -20.39 12.56
N LEU A 181 2.66 -21.07 13.21
CA LEU A 181 3.63 -20.46 14.12
C LEU A 181 4.56 -19.49 13.40
N THR A 182 5.05 -19.83 12.20
CA THR A 182 5.91 -18.90 11.44
C THR A 182 5.13 -17.68 10.98
N ILE A 183 3.90 -17.84 10.47
CA ILE A 183 3.04 -16.69 10.10
C ILE A 183 2.72 -15.84 11.34
N GLY A 184 2.43 -16.46 12.48
CA GLY A 184 2.22 -15.77 13.75
C GLY A 184 3.45 -14.97 14.19
N ALA A 185 4.64 -15.59 14.17
CA ALA A 185 5.89 -14.94 14.53
C ALA A 185 6.21 -13.74 13.60
N VAL A 186 6.03 -13.90 12.29
CA VAL A 186 6.20 -12.81 11.31
C VAL A 186 5.20 -11.69 11.55
N THR A 187 3.95 -12.00 11.88
CA THR A 187 2.91 -11.01 12.17
C THR A 187 3.23 -10.20 13.44
N VAL A 188 3.67 -10.87 14.50
CA VAL A 188 4.12 -10.21 15.74
C VAL A 188 5.34 -9.32 15.46
N LEU A 189 6.31 -9.81 14.70
CA LEU A 189 7.50 -9.03 14.32
C LEU A 189 7.12 -7.80 13.48
N ALA A 190 6.22 -7.96 12.51
CA ALA A 190 5.72 -6.85 11.69
C ALA A 190 5.00 -5.79 12.54
N PHE A 191 4.15 -6.22 13.48
CA PHE A 191 3.49 -5.32 14.41
C PHE A 191 4.49 -4.58 15.30
N ALA A 192 5.43 -5.31 15.90
CA ALA A 192 6.48 -4.74 16.75
C ALA A 192 7.32 -3.71 15.98
N LEU A 193 7.75 -4.05 14.76
CA LEU A 193 8.52 -3.16 13.90
C LEU A 193 7.73 -1.90 13.55
N HIS A 194 6.46 -2.04 13.15
CA HIS A 194 5.60 -0.90 12.83
C HIS A 194 5.43 0.04 14.04
N THR A 195 5.17 -0.51 15.23
CA THR A 195 5.07 0.29 16.46
C THR A 195 6.40 0.93 16.86
N GLY A 196 7.52 0.21 16.68
CA GLY A 196 8.85 0.68 17.01
C GLY A 196 9.30 1.83 16.12
N VAL A 197 9.07 1.74 14.81
CA VAL A 197 9.35 2.84 13.86
C VAL A 197 8.51 4.07 14.20
N ARG A 198 7.21 3.89 14.47
CA ARG A 198 6.34 5.01 14.85
C ARG A 198 6.78 5.67 16.16
N PHE A 199 7.22 4.88 17.13
CA PHE A 199 7.79 5.38 18.38
C PHE A 199 9.09 6.15 18.12
N ALA A 200 10.02 5.59 17.34
CA ALA A 200 11.26 6.25 16.99
C ALA A 200 11.04 7.56 16.24
N GLN A 201 10.10 7.61 15.29
CA GLN A 201 9.72 8.83 14.58
C GLN A 201 9.23 9.92 15.53
N ARG A 202 8.35 9.58 16.50
CA ARG A 202 7.87 10.53 17.51
C ARG A 202 9.01 11.06 18.39
N GLN A 203 9.90 10.18 18.85
CA GLN A 203 11.05 10.59 19.65
C GLN A 203 12.00 11.53 18.88
N LEU A 204 12.19 11.27 17.58
CA LEU A 204 12.99 12.12 16.71
C LEU A 204 12.30 13.48 16.47
N GLU A 205 11.00 13.49 16.24
CA GLU A 205 10.20 14.71 16.08
C GLU A 205 10.25 15.57 17.35
N ASP A 206 10.05 14.97 18.53
CA ASP A 206 10.13 15.68 19.81
C ASP A 206 11.53 16.26 20.06
N SER A 207 12.59 15.49 19.76
CA SER A 207 13.97 15.93 19.90
C SER A 207 14.32 17.05 18.91
N PHE A 208 13.84 16.94 17.68
CA PHE A 208 14.04 17.96 16.65
C PHE A 208 13.31 19.26 17.02
N LEU A 209 12.05 19.17 17.44
CA LEU A 209 11.28 20.32 17.88
C LEU A 209 11.90 20.97 19.12
N TYR A 210 12.41 20.19 20.07
CA TYR A 210 13.15 20.72 21.21
C TYR A 210 14.39 21.51 20.75
N TRP A 211 15.19 20.95 19.84
CA TRP A 211 16.39 21.61 19.31
C TRP A 211 16.07 22.87 18.51
N VAL A 212 15.04 22.83 17.65
CA VAL A 212 14.60 24.00 16.87
C VAL A 212 14.08 25.12 17.76
N ASN A 213 13.31 24.81 18.81
CA ASN A 213 12.81 25.80 19.77
C ASN A 213 13.91 26.47 20.61
N GLN A 214 15.10 25.86 20.73
CA GLN A 214 16.25 26.50 21.38
C GLN A 214 16.86 27.62 20.50
N PHE A 215 16.63 27.60 19.18
CA PHE A 215 17.07 28.66 18.27
C PHE A 215 16.02 29.78 18.19
N ALA A 216 16.22 30.84 18.96
CA ALA A 216 15.34 32.02 19.04
C ALA A 216 15.17 32.84 17.73
N TRP A 217 15.79 32.42 16.62
CA TRP A 217 15.77 33.13 15.33
C TRP A 217 14.72 32.61 14.34
N PHE A 218 14.10 31.45 14.60
CA PHE A 218 12.88 31.07 13.89
C PHE A 218 11.72 31.85 14.51
N GLN A 219 11.42 32.99 13.87
CA GLN A 219 10.33 33.88 14.24
C GLN A 219 9.06 33.08 14.52
N THR A 220 8.48 33.31 15.68
CA THR A 220 7.18 32.82 16.10
C THR A 220 6.15 33.29 15.07
N ASP A 221 5.74 32.40 14.17
CA ASP A 221 4.75 32.69 13.14
C ASP A 221 3.46 33.21 13.83
N PRO A 222 3.00 34.45 13.55
CA PRO A 222 1.85 35.05 14.23
C PRO A 222 0.55 34.26 14.09
N ASN A 223 0.46 33.38 13.08
CA ASN A 223 -0.68 32.50 12.85
C ASN A 223 -0.55 31.15 13.57
N ARG A 224 0.54 30.93 14.32
CA ARG A 224 0.83 29.70 15.06
C ARG A 224 1.06 30.05 16.53
N ALA A 225 -0.03 30.08 17.30
CA ALA A 225 0.03 30.21 18.75
C ALA A 225 0.60 28.93 19.37
N VAL A 226 1.92 28.87 19.57
CA VAL A 226 2.55 27.85 20.40
C VAL A 226 2.29 28.24 21.86
N THR A 227 1.15 27.80 22.40
CA THR A 227 0.95 27.85 23.85
C THR A 227 1.95 26.89 24.47
N ALA A 228 2.82 27.40 25.33
CA ALA A 228 3.67 26.63 26.24
C ALA A 228 2.81 25.91 27.29
N ILE A 229 1.93 25.03 26.83
CA ILE A 229 1.29 24.02 27.65
C ILE A 229 2.39 22.99 27.87
N GLY A 230 2.98 23.03 29.07
CA GLY A 230 3.75 21.91 29.58
C GLY A 230 2.94 20.62 29.47
N SER A 231 3.62 19.47 29.56
CA SER A 231 3.02 18.15 29.39
C SER A 231 1.61 18.10 29.98
N ILE A 232 0.63 17.71 29.16
CA ILE A 232 -0.74 17.54 29.61
C ILE A 232 -0.70 16.40 30.64
N GLY A 233 -0.55 16.76 31.91
CA GLY A 233 -0.70 15.86 33.03
C GLY A 233 -2.06 15.20 32.92
N ARG A 234 -2.13 13.94 33.35
CA ARG A 234 -3.30 13.06 33.27
C ARG A 234 -4.60 13.84 33.46
N LEU A 235 -5.40 13.94 32.39
CA LEU A 235 -6.71 14.59 32.40
C LEU A 235 -7.52 14.07 33.58
N LYS A 236 -7.95 14.99 34.44
CA LYS A 236 -8.71 14.66 35.63
C LYS A 236 -10.11 14.21 35.20
N LEU A 237 -10.31 12.90 35.08
CA LEU A 237 -11.59 12.27 34.77
C LEU A 237 -12.66 12.43 35.87
N SER A 238 -12.37 13.21 36.91
CA SER A 238 -13.26 13.46 38.04
C SER A 238 -13.61 14.93 38.09
N ASP A 239 -14.91 15.22 37.97
CA ASP A 239 -15.49 16.56 38.07
C ASP A 239 -15.46 17.13 39.50
N ARG A 240 -14.87 16.40 40.45
CA ARG A 240 -14.83 16.77 41.87
C ARG A 240 -13.69 17.77 42.12
N ILE A 241 -14.04 19.05 42.23
CA ILE A 241 -13.13 20.12 42.66
C ILE A 241 -12.95 20.03 44.19
N ARG A 242 -11.76 19.59 44.63
CA ARG A 242 -11.44 19.48 46.08
C ARG A 242 -11.03 20.80 46.72
N VAL A 243 -10.44 21.71 45.94
CA VAL A 243 -9.94 22.99 46.42
C VAL A 243 -10.22 24.05 45.37
N ARG A 244 -10.85 25.15 45.78
CA ARG A 244 -11.04 26.36 44.97
C ARG A 244 -10.27 27.48 45.66
N VAL A 245 -9.19 27.94 45.05
CA VAL A 245 -8.43 29.09 45.54
C VAL A 245 -9.17 30.35 45.12
N LYS A 246 -9.57 31.19 46.09
CA LYS A 246 -10.06 32.55 45.82
C LYS A 246 -8.87 33.49 45.94
N ALA A 247 -8.52 34.17 44.86
CA ALA A 247 -7.62 35.31 44.97
C ALA A 247 -8.37 36.46 45.70
N PRO A 248 -7.68 37.21 46.59
CA PRO A 248 -8.27 38.41 47.17
C PRO A 248 -8.58 39.41 46.05
N LEU A 249 -9.75 40.07 46.12
CA LEU A 249 -10.06 41.15 45.20
C LEU A 249 -8.96 42.20 45.31
N SER A 250 -8.30 42.49 44.18
CA SER A 250 -7.48 43.68 44.06
C SER A 250 -8.39 44.88 44.28
N THR A 251 -8.26 45.54 45.43
CA THR A 251 -8.79 46.88 45.63
C THR A 251 -8.23 47.77 44.51
N PRO A 252 -9.07 48.44 43.70
CA PRO A 252 -8.57 49.40 42.73
C PRO A 252 -7.80 50.48 43.49
N LEU A 253 -6.55 50.72 43.07
CA LEU A 253 -5.74 51.81 43.58
C LEU A 253 -6.41 53.15 43.16
N PRO A 254 -6.40 54.17 44.05
CA PRO A 254 -6.99 55.48 43.78
C PRO A 254 -6.27 56.23 42.64
#